data_AF-A0A2G2I9K4-F1
#
_entry.id   AF-A0A2G2I9K4-F1
#
_cell.length_a   1.000
_cell.length_b   1.000
_cell.length_c   1.000
_cell.angle_alpha   90.00
_cell.angle_beta   90.00
_cell.angle_gamma   90.00
#
_symmetry.space_group_name_H-M   'P 1'
#
loop_
_entity.id
_entity.type
_entity.pdbx_description
1 polymer ?
#
loop_
_entity_poly.entity_id
_entity_poly.type
_entity_poly.pdbx_seq_one_letter_code
_entity_poly.pdbx_strand_id
1 'polypeptide(L)'
;MKPLMTLLALACLVLPGLVCPTAEAQTRIRDVVDVEGVRQNDLIGYGIVVGLNGTGDTVRNSPFTEDSLTYMLERLGVNVQGEDIKPDNVAAVLVTATLPSFARNGSTVDVSVSSIGDAESLEGGTLVLTPLKGADNEVYAVAQGSIIVSGIDVQAAGARARKGTPTQGAIPSGARVEREIPYQFNDRNSLVLALRDPDFTTAARIEDTINAAVGSPVAYMRDPGTVDIDLRSLQGSPSRVLASIENLPIEVAVPARIVIDEQSGTIVLGKDVTISRVAIAQGDISIKVTETPVVSQPNPFADGESIVLPRSRIEIGQTGTRNIATLDANVTLSQLIAGLNALGVSPQEMGDIIRTMKAAGALHADLIVR
;
A
#
# COMPACT_ATOMS: atom_id res chain seq x y z
N MET A 1 35.13 -56.77 -11.95
CA MET A 1 34.20 -55.73 -12.45
C MET A 1 33.26 -55.15 -11.38
N LYS A 2 33.38 -55.50 -10.08
CA LYS A 2 32.56 -54.91 -9.00
C LYS A 2 33.19 -53.75 -8.18
N PRO A 3 34.52 -53.50 -8.15
CA PRO A 3 35.06 -52.37 -7.38
C PRO A 3 35.11 -51.05 -8.18
N LEU A 4 34.92 -51.10 -9.50
CA LEU A 4 34.93 -49.91 -10.36
C LEU A 4 33.58 -49.17 -10.35
N MET A 5 32.46 -49.90 -10.15
CA MET A 5 31.12 -49.32 -10.02
C MET A 5 30.92 -48.61 -8.68
N THR A 6 31.58 -49.04 -7.60
CA THR A 6 31.49 -48.38 -6.29
C THR A 6 32.28 -47.08 -6.22
N LEU A 7 33.36 -46.94 -7.00
CA LEU A 7 34.11 -45.68 -7.10
C LEU A 7 33.38 -44.62 -7.94
N LEU A 8 32.62 -45.04 -8.96
CA LEU A 8 31.77 -44.14 -9.75
C LEU A 8 30.53 -43.69 -8.96
N ALA A 9 30.01 -44.55 -8.08
CA ALA A 9 28.91 -44.21 -7.18
C ALA A 9 29.31 -43.22 -6.07
N LEU A 10 30.58 -43.25 -5.62
CA LEU A 10 31.08 -42.31 -4.62
C LEU A 10 31.48 -40.95 -5.22
N ALA A 11 31.85 -40.90 -6.51
CA ALA A 11 32.15 -39.66 -7.23
C ALA A 11 30.90 -38.83 -7.57
N CYS A 12 29.70 -39.43 -7.57
CA CYS A 12 28.43 -38.72 -7.78
C CYS A 12 27.87 -38.07 -6.51
N LEU A 13 28.48 -38.29 -5.34
CA LEU A 13 28.05 -37.73 -4.04
C LEU A 13 28.84 -36.49 -3.62
N VAL A 14 29.45 -35.80 -4.58
CA VAL A 14 30.08 -34.47 -4.38
C VAL A 14 29.54 -33.54 -5.48
N LEU A 15 28.22 -33.38 -5.55
CA LEU A 15 27.64 -32.20 -6.18
C LEU A 15 27.82 -31.05 -5.19
N PRO A 16 28.62 -30.01 -5.48
CA PRO A 16 28.60 -28.79 -4.68
C PRO A 16 27.19 -28.23 -4.74
N GLY A 17 26.59 -28.02 -3.57
CA GLY A 17 25.26 -27.44 -3.46
C GLY A 17 25.18 -26.17 -4.30
N LEU A 18 24.26 -26.19 -5.27
CA LEU A 18 23.78 -24.99 -5.94
C LEU A 18 23.22 -24.08 -4.86
N VAL A 19 24.06 -23.17 -4.36
CA VAL A 19 23.60 -21.99 -3.63
C VAL A 19 22.81 -21.19 -4.66
N CYS A 20 21.49 -21.42 -4.70
CA CYS A 20 20.60 -20.48 -5.37
C CYS A 20 20.91 -19.10 -4.76
N PRO A 21 21.36 -18.12 -5.56
CA PRO A 21 21.39 -16.76 -5.05
C PRO A 21 19.96 -16.45 -4.66
N THR A 22 19.75 -16.20 -3.36
CA THR A 22 18.54 -15.54 -2.91
C THR A 22 18.49 -14.22 -3.67
N ALA A 23 17.61 -14.14 -4.66
CA ALA A 23 17.32 -12.90 -5.33
C ALA A 23 16.69 -12.00 -4.27
N GLU A 24 17.52 -11.24 -3.55
CA GLU A 24 17.04 -10.13 -2.76
C GLU A 24 16.35 -9.21 -3.76
N ALA A 25 15.05 -9.01 -3.56
CA ALA A 25 14.25 -8.12 -4.38
C ALA A 25 14.85 -6.72 -4.23
N GLN A 26 15.67 -6.32 -5.20
CA GLN A 26 16.37 -5.05 -5.17
C GLN A 26 15.36 -3.95 -5.44
N THR A 27 15.11 -3.11 -4.43
CA THR A 27 14.26 -1.93 -4.54
C THR A 27 14.81 -1.02 -5.63
N ARG A 28 13.93 -0.48 -6.47
CA ARG A 28 14.32 0.46 -7.55
C ARG A 28 13.85 1.86 -7.22
N ILE A 29 14.45 2.85 -7.87
CA ILE A 29 14.08 4.26 -7.69
C ILE A 29 12.56 4.45 -7.88
N ARG A 30 11.95 3.87 -8.92
CA ARG A 30 10.50 3.97 -9.18
C ARG A 30 9.58 3.45 -8.07
N ASP A 31 10.10 2.58 -7.21
CA ASP A 31 9.30 1.98 -6.14
C ASP A 31 9.22 2.91 -4.92
N VAL A 32 10.12 3.91 -4.85
CA VAL A 32 10.34 4.76 -3.67
C VAL A 32 10.12 6.25 -3.94
N VAL A 33 10.06 6.66 -5.20
CA VAL A 33 9.77 8.05 -5.60
C VAL A 33 8.56 8.14 -6.53
N ASP A 34 7.89 9.29 -6.47
CA ASP A 34 6.93 9.75 -7.46
C ASP A 34 7.54 10.94 -8.23
N VAL A 35 7.13 11.11 -9.49
CA VAL A 35 7.62 12.21 -10.34
C VAL A 35 6.69 13.39 -10.21
N GLU A 36 7.21 14.55 -9.83
CA GLU A 36 6.40 15.75 -9.67
C GLU A 36 5.72 16.14 -10.99
N GLY A 37 4.43 16.47 -10.91
CA GLY A 37 3.59 16.78 -12.07
C GLY A 37 3.07 15.55 -12.82
N VAL A 38 3.52 14.34 -12.52
CA VAL A 38 2.93 13.08 -13.01
C VAL A 38 1.97 12.53 -11.97
N ARG A 39 0.75 13.07 -11.96
CA ARG A 39 -0.29 12.68 -11.00
C ARG A 39 -1.56 12.21 -11.68
N GLN A 40 -2.29 11.35 -10.98
CA GLN A 40 -3.67 11.01 -11.32
C GLN A 40 -4.58 12.19 -10.96
N ASN A 41 -5.72 12.29 -11.63
CA ASN A 41 -6.69 13.36 -11.38
C ASN A 41 -8.06 12.76 -11.15
N ASP A 42 -8.71 13.16 -10.06
CA ASP A 42 -10.06 12.68 -9.75
C ASP A 42 -11.09 13.41 -10.61
N LEU A 43 -12.03 12.64 -11.11
CA LEU A 43 -13.16 13.10 -11.89
C LEU A 43 -14.45 12.80 -11.12
N ILE A 44 -15.40 13.72 -11.22
CA ILE A 44 -16.71 13.61 -10.59
C ILE A 44 -17.81 13.95 -11.59
N GLY A 45 -18.88 13.19 -11.56
CA GLY A 45 -20.07 13.41 -12.38
C GLY A 45 -21.33 13.16 -11.58
N TYR A 46 -22.39 13.85 -11.97
CA TYR A 46 -23.74 13.59 -11.49
C TYR A 46 -24.49 12.87 -12.60
N GLY A 47 -24.97 11.67 -12.32
CA GLY A 47 -25.58 10.78 -13.30
C GLY A 47 -26.93 10.25 -12.87
N ILE A 48 -27.59 9.57 -13.80
CA ILE A 48 -28.88 8.90 -13.58
C ILE A 48 -28.70 7.43 -13.93
N VAL A 49 -29.14 6.56 -13.02
CA VAL A 49 -29.22 5.11 -13.24
C VAL A 49 -30.66 4.75 -13.54
N VAL A 50 -30.88 3.96 -14.59
CA VAL A 50 -32.20 3.51 -15.02
C VAL A 50 -32.27 1.98 -15.05
N GLY A 51 -33.48 1.42 -15.05
CA GLY A 51 -33.69 -0.03 -15.15
C GLY A 51 -33.61 -0.75 -13.80
N LEU A 52 -33.72 -0.01 -12.69
CA LEU A 52 -33.86 -0.60 -11.36
C LEU A 52 -35.23 -1.26 -11.21
N ASN A 53 -35.32 -2.31 -10.40
CA ASN A 53 -36.55 -3.10 -10.23
C ASN A 53 -37.36 -2.60 -9.03
N GLY A 54 -37.84 -1.35 -9.09
CA GLY A 54 -38.59 -0.72 -7.99
C GLY A 54 -37.73 -0.33 -6.77
N THR A 55 -36.40 -0.36 -6.90
CA THR A 55 -35.43 -0.03 -5.84
C THR A 55 -34.78 1.34 -6.03
N GLY A 56 -35.31 2.16 -6.94
CA GLY A 56 -34.86 3.52 -7.20
C GLY A 56 -35.26 4.51 -6.12
N ASP A 57 -35.05 5.79 -6.40
CA ASP A 57 -35.35 6.87 -5.48
C ASP A 57 -36.86 7.10 -5.37
N THR A 58 -37.31 7.63 -4.22
CA THR A 58 -38.71 8.02 -4.03
C THR A 58 -38.88 9.53 -4.19
N VAL A 59 -40.00 9.95 -4.80
CA VAL A 59 -40.33 11.38 -5.04
C VAL A 59 -40.26 12.23 -3.78
N ARG A 60 -40.65 11.67 -2.62
CA ARG A 60 -40.73 12.43 -1.36
C ARG A 60 -39.36 12.77 -0.77
N ASN A 61 -38.36 11.93 -1.00
CA ASN A 61 -37.04 12.07 -0.38
C ASN A 61 -35.99 12.60 -1.35
N SER A 62 -36.22 12.45 -2.66
CA SER A 62 -35.24 12.73 -3.71
C SER A 62 -35.83 13.58 -4.84
N PRO A 63 -36.28 14.83 -4.58
CA PRO A 63 -36.86 15.71 -5.61
C PRO A 63 -35.88 16.01 -6.76
N PHE A 64 -34.57 16.00 -6.49
CA PHE A 64 -33.53 16.20 -7.49
C PHE A 64 -33.47 15.08 -8.55
N THR A 65 -33.92 13.87 -8.24
CA THR A 65 -33.94 12.75 -9.19
C THR A 65 -35.00 12.96 -10.26
N GLU A 66 -36.17 13.48 -9.87
CA GLU A 66 -37.25 13.85 -10.79
C GLU A 66 -36.84 15.00 -11.72
N ASP A 67 -36.26 16.07 -11.17
CA ASP A 67 -35.76 17.21 -11.93
C ASP A 67 -34.70 16.78 -12.96
N SER A 68 -33.80 15.89 -12.55
CA SER A 68 -32.71 15.40 -13.40
C SER A 68 -33.22 14.50 -14.52
N LEU A 69 -34.18 13.63 -14.23
CA LEU A 69 -34.83 12.79 -15.23
C LEU A 69 -35.62 13.64 -16.23
N THR A 70 -36.33 14.66 -15.74
CA THR A 70 -37.03 15.66 -16.57
C THR A 70 -36.06 16.35 -17.52
N TYR A 71 -34.96 16.92 -16.98
CA TYR A 71 -33.94 17.60 -17.78
C TYR A 71 -33.31 16.68 -18.84
N MET A 72 -33.05 15.42 -18.48
CA MET A 72 -32.52 14.43 -19.41
C MET A 72 -33.50 14.15 -20.55
N LEU A 73 -34.78 13.93 -20.24
CA LEU A 73 -35.84 13.66 -21.22
C LEU A 73 -36.07 14.86 -22.15
N GLU A 74 -36.10 16.07 -21.60
CA GLU A 74 -36.19 17.31 -22.38
C GLU A 74 -35.01 17.48 -23.34
N ARG A 75 -33.79 17.18 -22.88
CA ARG A 75 -32.58 17.22 -23.72
C ARG A 75 -32.61 16.19 -24.86
N LEU A 76 -33.36 15.10 -24.68
CA LEU A 76 -33.62 14.10 -25.72
C LEU A 76 -34.83 14.46 -26.61
N GLY A 77 -35.47 15.62 -26.39
CA GLY A 77 -36.60 16.12 -27.18
C GLY A 77 -37.96 15.59 -26.76
N VAL A 78 -38.08 14.99 -25.57
CA VAL A 78 -39.36 14.52 -25.00
C VAL A 78 -40.00 15.65 -24.20
N ASN A 79 -41.26 15.96 -24.47
CA ASN A 79 -42.02 16.92 -23.66
C ASN A 79 -42.67 16.19 -22.47
N VAL A 80 -42.24 16.55 -21.26
CA VAL A 80 -42.66 15.92 -20.00
C VAL A 80 -43.51 16.85 -19.12
N GLN A 81 -43.94 17.99 -19.66
CA GLN A 81 -44.74 18.97 -18.91
C GLN A 81 -46.09 18.39 -18.47
N GLY A 82 -46.32 18.35 -17.14
CA GLY A 82 -47.59 17.95 -16.53
C GLY A 82 -47.75 16.46 -16.29
N GLU A 83 -46.70 15.65 -16.45
CA GLU A 83 -46.70 14.24 -16.04
C GLU A 83 -46.07 14.06 -14.66
N ASP A 84 -46.72 13.28 -13.79
CA ASP A 84 -46.13 12.85 -12.51
C ASP A 84 -45.12 11.72 -12.78
N ILE A 85 -43.84 12.06 -12.84
CA ILE A 85 -42.77 11.08 -13.05
C ILE A 85 -42.48 10.38 -11.73
N LYS A 86 -42.68 9.06 -11.68
CA LYS A 86 -42.35 8.24 -10.51
C LYS A 86 -40.98 7.57 -10.73
N PRO A 87 -39.93 7.99 -10.01
CA PRO A 87 -38.57 7.51 -10.20
C PRO A 87 -38.29 6.17 -9.51
N ASP A 88 -39.28 5.38 -9.11
CA ASP A 88 -39.06 4.11 -8.40
C ASP A 88 -38.15 3.11 -9.16
N ASN A 89 -37.93 3.31 -10.48
CA ASN A 89 -37.01 2.53 -11.32
C ASN A 89 -35.73 3.30 -11.74
N VAL A 90 -35.48 4.44 -11.09
CA VAL A 90 -34.44 5.41 -11.43
C VAL A 90 -33.76 5.90 -10.15
N ALA A 91 -32.45 6.07 -10.18
CA ALA A 91 -31.70 6.64 -9.06
C ALA A 91 -30.76 7.74 -9.53
N ALA A 92 -30.70 8.83 -8.78
CA ALA A 92 -29.64 9.82 -8.91
C ALA A 92 -28.36 9.29 -8.25
N VAL A 93 -27.25 9.38 -8.98
CA VAL A 93 -25.97 8.82 -8.54
C VAL A 93 -24.84 9.82 -8.66
N LEU A 94 -23.91 9.72 -7.73
CA LEU A 94 -22.58 10.28 -7.87
C LEU A 94 -21.68 9.28 -8.58
N VAL A 95 -21.00 9.76 -9.59
CA VAL A 95 -20.10 8.97 -10.42
C VAL A 95 -18.69 9.50 -10.22
N THR A 96 -17.77 8.66 -9.77
CA THR A 96 -16.36 9.03 -9.58
C THR A 96 -15.46 8.15 -10.42
N ALA A 97 -14.39 8.73 -10.94
CA ALA A 97 -13.35 7.99 -11.66
C ALA A 97 -12.00 8.65 -11.40
N THR A 98 -10.94 7.88 -11.48
CA THR A 98 -9.58 8.39 -11.38
C THR A 98 -8.94 8.35 -12.77
N LEU A 99 -8.63 9.53 -13.33
CA LEU A 99 -7.97 9.67 -14.62
C LEU A 99 -6.46 9.43 -14.46
N PRO A 100 -5.90 8.39 -15.10
CA PRO A 100 -4.46 8.15 -15.06
C PRO A 100 -3.66 9.32 -15.64
N SER A 101 -2.43 9.50 -15.15
CA SER A 101 -1.49 10.39 -15.81
C SER A 101 -1.25 9.91 -17.25
N PHE A 102 -1.16 10.86 -18.19
CA PHE A 102 -0.98 10.57 -19.62
C PHE A 102 -2.11 9.75 -20.29
N ALA A 103 -3.30 9.70 -19.68
CA ALA A 103 -4.48 9.13 -20.33
C ALA A 103 -4.72 9.78 -21.69
N ARG A 104 -4.99 8.94 -22.70
CA ARG A 104 -5.18 9.35 -24.09
C ARG A 104 -6.66 9.40 -24.45
N ASN A 105 -7.01 10.24 -25.42
CA ASN A 105 -8.35 10.25 -25.97
C ASN A 105 -8.72 8.84 -26.48
N GLY A 106 -9.91 8.37 -26.11
CA GLY A 106 -10.43 7.06 -26.45
C GLY A 106 -10.07 5.94 -25.46
N SER A 107 -9.15 6.18 -24.53
CA SER A 107 -8.83 5.24 -23.44
C SER A 107 -10.03 5.07 -22.51
N THR A 108 -10.13 3.89 -21.88
CA THR A 108 -11.18 3.59 -20.91
C THR A 108 -10.63 3.63 -19.49
N VAL A 109 -11.46 4.08 -18.55
CA VAL A 109 -11.17 4.08 -17.12
C VAL A 109 -12.34 3.47 -16.35
N ASP A 110 -12.02 2.84 -15.23
CA ASP A 110 -13.01 2.29 -14.32
C ASP A 110 -13.75 3.42 -13.59
N VAL A 111 -15.01 3.15 -13.27
CA VAL A 111 -15.91 4.13 -12.67
C VAL A 111 -16.58 3.52 -11.45
N SER A 112 -16.64 4.28 -10.36
CA SER A 112 -17.44 3.97 -9.18
C SER A 112 -18.74 4.77 -9.22
N VAL A 113 -19.84 4.14 -8.85
CA VAL A 113 -21.19 4.72 -8.86
C VAL A 113 -21.80 4.52 -7.48
N SER A 114 -22.30 5.60 -6.89
CA SER A 114 -22.92 5.59 -5.57
C SER A 114 -24.24 6.34 -5.60
N SER A 115 -25.30 5.76 -5.03
CA SER A 115 -26.55 6.49 -4.84
C SER A 115 -26.34 7.68 -3.90
N ILE A 116 -26.95 8.81 -4.25
CA ILE A 116 -27.01 10.03 -3.43
C ILE A 116 -28.41 10.29 -2.87
N GLY A 117 -29.42 9.60 -3.40
CA GLY A 117 -30.79 9.61 -2.91
C GLY A 117 -31.07 8.48 -1.93
N ASP A 118 -32.31 8.02 -1.96
CA ASP A 118 -32.86 6.99 -1.08
C ASP A 118 -33.06 5.64 -1.76
N ALA A 119 -32.52 5.45 -2.97
CA ALA A 119 -32.52 4.17 -3.66
C ALA A 119 -32.04 3.01 -2.76
N GLU A 120 -32.79 1.91 -2.75
CA GLU A 120 -32.51 0.74 -1.91
C GLU A 120 -31.38 -0.12 -2.48
N SER A 121 -31.26 -0.16 -3.82
CA SER A 121 -30.26 -0.94 -4.56
C SER A 121 -30.01 -0.37 -5.95
N LEU A 122 -28.76 -0.41 -6.40
CA LEU A 122 -28.35 -0.11 -7.79
C LEU A 122 -28.25 -1.37 -8.66
N GLU A 123 -28.59 -2.54 -8.12
CA GLU A 123 -28.48 -3.82 -8.81
C GLU A 123 -29.36 -3.88 -10.06
N GLY A 124 -28.80 -4.37 -11.17
CA GLY A 124 -29.48 -4.43 -12.46
C GLY A 124 -29.60 -3.08 -13.18
N GLY A 125 -29.19 -1.98 -12.53
CA GLY A 125 -29.22 -0.64 -13.10
C GLY A 125 -28.18 -0.41 -14.20
N THR A 126 -28.51 0.50 -15.10
CA THR A 126 -27.60 1.01 -16.13
C THR A 126 -27.40 2.51 -15.95
N LEU A 127 -26.15 2.95 -15.84
CA LEU A 127 -25.78 4.36 -15.82
C LEU A 127 -25.97 4.95 -17.22
N VAL A 128 -26.80 5.99 -17.30
CA VAL A 128 -26.95 6.81 -18.50
C VAL A 128 -25.71 7.65 -18.72
N LEU A 129 -25.41 7.98 -19.99
CA LEU A 129 -24.27 8.79 -20.39
C LEU A 129 -24.08 10.02 -19.49
N THR A 130 -23.01 9.99 -18.70
CA THR A 130 -22.73 10.96 -17.63
C THR A 130 -21.34 11.59 -17.86
N PRO A 131 -21.26 12.92 -18.06
CA PRO A 131 -19.98 13.61 -18.18
C PRO A 131 -19.27 13.68 -16.82
N LEU A 132 -17.99 13.34 -16.79
CA LEU A 132 -17.12 13.42 -15.63
C LEU A 132 -16.19 14.63 -15.74
N LYS A 133 -16.24 15.49 -14.72
CA LYS A 133 -15.53 16.76 -14.65
C LYS A 133 -14.36 16.70 -13.69
N GLY A 134 -13.29 17.42 -14.01
CA GLY A 134 -12.19 17.67 -13.08
C GLY A 134 -12.51 18.82 -12.13
N ALA A 135 -11.55 19.14 -11.24
CA ALA A 135 -11.65 20.25 -10.30
C ALA A 135 -11.77 21.65 -10.96
N ASP A 136 -11.40 21.74 -12.24
CA ASP A 136 -11.53 22.91 -13.11
C ASP A 136 -12.92 23.04 -13.77
N ASN A 137 -13.88 22.16 -13.42
CA ASN A 137 -15.24 22.05 -13.97
C ASN A 137 -15.34 21.63 -15.44
N GLU A 138 -14.23 21.19 -16.00
CA GLU A 138 -14.10 20.89 -17.41
C GLU A 138 -14.25 19.37 -17.62
N VAL A 139 -14.90 18.93 -18.70
CA VAL A 139 -15.22 17.51 -18.94
C VAL A 139 -14.01 16.75 -19.52
N TYR A 140 -13.54 15.73 -18.81
CA TYR A 140 -12.39 14.91 -19.24
C TYR A 140 -12.79 13.53 -19.74
N ALA A 141 -13.85 12.96 -19.18
CA ALA A 141 -14.33 11.64 -19.55
C ALA A 141 -15.85 11.57 -19.56
N VAL A 142 -16.41 10.56 -20.20
CA VAL A 142 -17.84 10.30 -20.26
C VAL A 142 -18.08 8.86 -19.84
N ALA A 143 -18.89 8.66 -18.80
CA ALA A 143 -19.21 7.36 -18.20
C ALA A 143 -20.58 6.85 -18.66
N GLN A 144 -20.68 5.55 -18.92
CA GLN A 144 -21.94 4.84 -19.16
C GLN A 144 -21.77 3.33 -18.95
N GLY A 145 -22.87 2.62 -18.70
CA GLY A 145 -22.85 1.15 -18.72
C GLY A 145 -23.62 0.51 -17.57
N SER A 146 -23.68 -0.83 -17.60
CA SER A 146 -24.33 -1.64 -16.57
C SER A 146 -23.52 -1.63 -15.27
N ILE A 147 -24.20 -1.45 -14.15
CA ILE A 147 -23.56 -1.38 -12.83
C ILE A 147 -23.41 -2.78 -12.24
N ILE A 148 -22.22 -3.05 -11.72
CA ILE A 148 -21.92 -4.25 -10.95
C ILE A 148 -21.87 -3.87 -9.47
N VAL A 149 -22.81 -4.38 -8.69
CA VAL A 149 -22.94 -4.09 -7.25
C VAL A 149 -22.22 -5.17 -6.44
N SER A 150 -21.52 -4.77 -5.37
CA SER A 150 -20.76 -5.69 -4.49
C SER A 150 -21.53 -6.12 -3.23
N GLY A 151 -22.85 -6.01 -3.25
CA GLY A 151 -23.71 -6.31 -2.11
C GLY A 151 -24.99 -7.02 -2.51
N ILE A 152 -25.55 -7.80 -1.58
CA ILE A 152 -26.80 -8.55 -1.74
C ILE A 152 -27.69 -8.19 -0.54
N ASP A 153 -28.93 -7.77 -0.80
CA ASP A 153 -29.94 -7.50 0.23
C ASP A 153 -31.15 -8.40 -0.04
N VAL A 154 -31.23 -9.52 0.69
CA VAL A 154 -32.35 -10.48 0.56
C VAL A 154 -33.31 -10.28 1.71
N GLN A 155 -34.56 -9.97 1.39
CA GLN A 155 -35.65 -9.87 2.35
C GLN A 155 -36.63 -11.03 2.18
N ALA A 156 -36.83 -11.80 3.26
CA ALA A 156 -37.83 -12.85 3.39
C ALA A 156 -38.81 -12.51 4.54
N ALA A 157 -39.97 -13.17 4.57
CA ALA A 157 -41.10 -12.87 5.48
C ALA A 157 -40.80 -12.91 7.00
N GLY A 158 -39.57 -13.24 7.41
CA GLY A 158 -39.10 -13.14 8.79
C GLY A 158 -37.57 -13.00 8.93
N ALA A 159 -36.85 -12.72 7.85
CA ALA A 159 -35.39 -12.61 7.87
C ALA A 159 -34.90 -11.63 6.79
N ARG A 160 -34.01 -10.72 7.16
CA ARG A 160 -33.28 -9.87 6.22
C ARG A 160 -31.80 -10.20 6.33
N ALA A 161 -31.17 -10.51 5.21
CA ALA A 161 -29.73 -10.71 5.13
C ALA A 161 -29.16 -9.67 4.17
N ARG A 162 -28.43 -8.69 4.72
CA ARG A 162 -27.67 -7.72 3.94
C ARG A 162 -26.19 -8.03 4.07
N LYS A 163 -25.53 -8.30 2.95
CA LYS A 163 -24.07 -8.46 2.86
C LYS A 163 -23.52 -7.43 1.88
N GLY A 164 -22.58 -6.60 2.30
CA GLY A 164 -22.05 -5.50 1.48
C GLY A 164 -23.02 -4.32 1.38
N THR A 165 -22.77 -3.43 0.41
CA THR A 165 -23.50 -2.18 0.22
C THR A 165 -24.21 -2.18 -1.14
N PRO A 166 -25.53 -2.44 -1.21
CA PRO A 166 -26.27 -2.55 -2.47
C PRO A 166 -26.43 -1.22 -3.22
N THR A 167 -26.17 -0.09 -2.54
CA THR A 167 -26.27 1.27 -3.08
C THR A 167 -24.96 1.79 -3.69
N GLN A 168 -23.93 0.94 -3.77
CA GLN A 168 -22.64 1.24 -4.39
C GLN A 168 -22.29 0.16 -5.41
N GLY A 169 -21.79 0.57 -6.56
CA GLY A 169 -21.34 -0.34 -7.60
C GLY A 169 -20.21 0.24 -8.43
N ALA A 170 -19.68 -0.57 -9.33
CA ALA A 170 -18.63 -0.17 -10.25
C ALA A 170 -19.00 -0.54 -11.69
N ILE A 171 -18.45 0.21 -12.63
CA ILE A 171 -18.53 -0.07 -14.06
C ILE A 171 -17.09 -0.19 -14.58
N PRO A 172 -16.55 -1.42 -14.70
CA PRO A 172 -15.22 -1.62 -15.26
C PRO A 172 -15.14 -1.08 -16.69
N SER A 173 -14.11 -0.29 -16.98
CA SER A 173 -13.93 0.42 -18.26
C SER A 173 -15.15 1.22 -18.71
N GLY A 174 -15.96 1.69 -17.75
CA GLY A 174 -17.24 2.36 -17.99
C GLY A 174 -17.11 3.81 -18.47
N ALA A 175 -15.96 4.46 -18.28
CA ALA A 175 -15.73 5.80 -18.78
C ALA A 175 -14.74 5.82 -19.94
N ARG A 176 -15.06 6.59 -20.98
CA ARG A 176 -14.16 6.91 -22.08
C ARG A 176 -13.59 8.32 -21.89
N VAL A 177 -12.27 8.45 -22.02
CA VAL A 177 -11.57 9.73 -21.98
C VAL A 177 -11.81 10.49 -23.28
N GLU A 178 -12.41 11.68 -23.20
CA GLU A 178 -12.70 12.55 -24.34
C GLU A 178 -11.68 13.69 -24.47
N ARG A 179 -11.03 14.06 -23.36
CA ARG A 179 -10.03 15.12 -23.35
C ARG A 179 -8.78 14.71 -22.57
N GLU A 180 -7.63 14.91 -23.20
CA GLU A 180 -6.32 14.73 -22.59
C GLU A 180 -5.98 15.94 -21.71
N ILE A 181 -5.27 15.70 -20.62
CA ILE A 181 -4.64 16.79 -19.87
C ILE A 181 -3.38 17.20 -20.66
N PRO A 182 -3.29 18.46 -21.15
CA PRO A 182 -2.15 18.92 -21.93
C PRO A 182 -0.92 19.09 -21.01
N TYR A 183 -0.26 17.97 -20.69
CA TYR A 183 0.96 17.97 -19.90
C TYR A 183 2.17 17.70 -20.81
N GLN A 184 2.89 18.77 -21.16
CA GLN A 184 4.11 18.73 -21.96
C GLN A 184 5.30 18.28 -21.11
N PHE A 185 5.33 16.99 -20.75
CA PHE A 185 6.39 16.44 -19.91
C PHE A 185 7.79 16.57 -20.54
N ASN A 186 7.87 16.48 -21.88
CA ASN A 186 9.14 16.51 -22.59
C ASN A 186 9.74 17.91 -22.82
N ASP A 187 8.99 18.98 -22.53
CA ASP A 187 9.47 20.36 -22.68
C ASP A 187 10.11 20.90 -21.39
N ARG A 188 10.26 20.03 -20.38
CA ARG A 188 10.87 20.36 -19.10
C ARG A 188 12.40 20.34 -19.20
N ASN A 189 13.03 21.32 -18.54
CA ASN A 189 14.48 21.40 -18.37
C ASN A 189 14.97 20.73 -17.07
N SER A 190 14.04 20.35 -16.18
CA SER A 190 14.34 19.68 -14.92
C SER A 190 13.22 18.70 -14.56
N LEU A 191 13.57 17.64 -13.84
CA LEU A 191 12.62 16.73 -13.18
C LEU A 191 12.79 16.84 -11.67
N VAL A 192 11.70 16.63 -10.95
CA VAL A 192 11.73 16.55 -9.49
C VAL A 192 11.20 15.18 -9.09
N LEU A 193 12.01 14.44 -8.35
CA LEU A 193 11.65 13.17 -7.74
C LEU A 193 11.26 13.43 -6.29
N ALA A 194 10.01 13.13 -5.95
CA ALA A 194 9.49 13.22 -4.59
C ALA A 194 9.53 11.83 -3.95
N LEU A 195 10.28 11.66 -2.86
CA LEU A 195 10.34 10.42 -2.10
C LEU A 195 9.01 10.19 -1.38
N ARG A 196 8.53 8.94 -1.40
CA ARG A 196 7.30 8.52 -0.72
C ARG A 196 7.44 8.55 0.80
N ASP A 197 8.61 8.10 1.28
CA ASP A 197 9.02 8.16 2.68
C ASP A 197 10.25 9.09 2.77
N PRO A 198 10.10 10.32 3.30
CA PRO A 198 11.22 11.27 3.41
C PRO A 198 12.33 10.75 4.33
N ASP A 199 13.55 10.65 3.82
CA ASP A 199 14.74 10.21 4.55
C ASP A 199 16.02 10.76 3.90
N PHE A 200 16.89 11.37 4.71
CA PHE A 200 18.16 11.96 4.24
C PHE A 200 19.10 10.92 3.63
N THR A 201 19.17 9.72 4.23
CA THR A 201 20.11 8.68 3.77
C THR A 201 19.68 8.16 2.40
N THR A 202 18.39 7.90 2.25
CA THR A 202 17.79 7.40 1.00
C THR A 202 17.88 8.45 -0.11
N ALA A 203 17.56 9.71 0.18
CA ALA A 203 17.65 10.78 -0.81
C ALA A 203 19.10 11.02 -1.28
N ALA A 204 20.08 10.99 -0.37
CA ALA A 204 21.51 11.07 -0.73
C ALA A 204 21.96 9.88 -1.60
N ARG A 205 21.53 8.66 -1.27
CA ARG A 205 21.84 7.48 -2.09
C ARG A 205 21.19 7.55 -3.47
N ILE A 206 20.00 8.12 -3.60
CA ILE A 206 19.33 8.33 -4.89
C ILE A 206 20.17 9.29 -5.74
N GLU A 207 20.60 10.42 -5.17
CA GLU A 207 21.51 11.36 -5.83
C GLU A 207 22.78 10.65 -6.34
N ASP A 208 23.49 9.95 -5.46
CA ASP A 208 24.72 9.23 -5.79
C ASP A 208 24.51 8.19 -6.89
N THR A 209 23.42 7.42 -6.80
CA THR A 209 23.09 6.36 -7.76
C THR A 209 22.80 6.92 -9.15
N ILE A 210 22.03 8.02 -9.22
CA ILE A 210 21.72 8.68 -10.49
C ILE A 210 22.99 9.28 -11.09
N ASN A 211 23.76 10.02 -10.28
CA ASN A 211 25.00 10.68 -10.74
C ASN A 211 26.05 9.66 -11.22
N ALA A 212 26.16 8.51 -10.54
CA ALA A 212 27.05 7.42 -10.94
C ALA A 212 26.59 6.75 -12.25
N ALA A 213 25.29 6.50 -12.42
CA ALA A 213 24.75 5.87 -13.63
C ALA A 213 24.86 6.77 -14.86
N VAL A 214 24.68 8.08 -14.68
CA VAL A 214 24.79 9.07 -15.76
C VAL A 214 26.27 9.42 -16.04
N GLY A 215 27.13 9.41 -15.02
CA GLY A 215 28.53 9.82 -15.11
C GLY A 215 28.75 11.34 -15.02
N SER A 216 27.76 12.09 -14.53
CA SER A 216 27.84 13.55 -14.32
C SER A 216 26.91 14.00 -13.20
N PRO A 217 27.21 15.09 -12.47
CA PRO A 217 26.39 15.59 -11.38
C PRO A 217 25.12 16.29 -11.91
N VAL A 218 24.09 15.50 -12.18
CA VAL A 218 22.80 15.98 -12.70
C VAL A 218 21.68 15.89 -11.67
N ALA A 219 21.80 14.98 -10.71
CA ALA A 219 20.91 14.88 -9.57
C ALA A 219 21.46 15.67 -8.38
N TYR A 220 20.57 16.30 -7.63
CA TYR A 220 20.87 17.04 -6.41
C TYR A 220 19.75 16.82 -5.38
N MET A 221 20.10 16.27 -4.21
CA MET A 221 19.18 16.18 -3.08
C MET A 221 18.95 17.57 -2.52
N ARG A 222 17.73 18.08 -2.66
CA ARG A 222 17.33 19.38 -2.12
C ARG A 222 17.03 19.29 -0.62
N ASP A 223 16.34 18.23 -0.22
CA ASP A 223 15.83 17.98 1.13
C ASP A 223 15.55 16.46 1.28
N PRO A 224 15.17 15.93 2.46
CA PRO A 224 15.03 14.47 2.64
C PRO A 224 13.87 13.87 1.83
N GLY A 225 12.98 14.69 1.26
CA GLY A 225 11.85 14.25 0.44
C GLY A 225 12.02 14.52 -1.05
N THR A 226 13.07 15.23 -1.48
CA THR A 226 13.13 15.80 -2.83
C THR A 226 14.51 15.69 -3.46
N VAL A 227 14.57 15.12 -4.67
CA VAL A 227 15.77 15.09 -5.52
C VAL A 227 15.47 15.76 -6.85
N ASP A 228 16.20 16.83 -7.15
CA ASP A 228 16.12 17.55 -8.42
C ASP A 228 17.06 16.91 -9.45
N ILE A 229 16.62 16.84 -10.70
CA ILE A 229 17.44 16.37 -11.82
C ILE A 229 17.49 17.47 -12.90
N ASP A 230 18.69 17.95 -13.22
CA ASP A 230 18.93 18.84 -14.34
C ASP A 230 19.01 18.05 -15.66
N LEU A 231 18.12 18.37 -16.60
CA LEU A 231 18.06 17.69 -17.89
C LEU A 231 18.84 18.43 -18.98
N ARG A 232 19.28 19.66 -18.74
CA ARG A 232 19.92 20.51 -19.77
C ARG A 232 21.26 19.95 -20.25
N SER A 233 21.93 19.19 -19.38
CA SER A 233 23.20 18.51 -19.67
C SER A 233 23.00 17.10 -20.26
N LEU A 234 21.77 16.59 -20.28
CA LEU A 234 21.46 15.22 -20.69
C LEU A 234 20.98 15.16 -22.14
N GLN A 235 21.35 14.08 -22.82
CA GLN A 235 20.90 13.81 -24.19
C GLN A 235 19.58 13.02 -24.16
N GLY A 236 18.63 13.44 -24.99
CA GLY A 236 17.33 12.79 -25.15
C GLY A 236 16.19 13.49 -24.43
N SER A 237 14.96 13.02 -24.68
CA SER A 237 13.76 13.57 -24.05
C SER A 237 13.71 13.27 -22.55
N PRO A 238 13.10 14.12 -21.71
CA PRO A 238 12.83 13.85 -20.29
C PRO A 238 12.25 12.45 -20.02
N SER A 239 11.32 11.95 -20.86
CA SER A 239 10.79 10.58 -20.73
C SER A 239 11.86 9.49 -20.87
N ARG A 240 12.84 9.70 -21.74
CA ARG A 240 13.94 8.73 -21.98
C ARG A 240 14.91 8.73 -20.81
N VAL A 241 15.22 9.91 -20.28
CA VAL A 241 16.05 10.06 -19.08
C VAL A 241 15.36 9.36 -17.91
N LEU A 242 14.08 9.66 -17.66
CA LEU A 242 13.31 9.02 -16.60
C LEU A 242 13.31 7.48 -16.72
N ALA A 243 13.04 6.94 -17.91
CA ALA A 243 13.06 5.49 -18.15
C ALA A 243 14.43 4.84 -17.87
N SER A 244 15.53 5.59 -18.04
CA SER A 244 16.88 5.10 -17.77
C SER A 244 17.23 5.09 -16.27
N ILE A 245 16.69 6.03 -15.49
CA ILE A 245 16.96 6.15 -14.06
C ILE A 245 15.98 5.37 -13.19
N GLU A 246 14.72 5.19 -13.62
CA GLU A 246 13.65 4.62 -12.79
C GLU A 246 13.93 3.17 -12.36
N ASN A 247 14.72 2.44 -13.15
CA ASN A 247 15.07 1.03 -12.92
C ASN A 247 16.40 0.87 -12.19
N LEU A 248 17.08 1.96 -11.85
CA LEU A 248 18.32 1.88 -11.10
C LEU A 248 18.05 1.30 -9.71
N PRO A 249 18.89 0.35 -9.27
CA PRO A 249 18.74 -0.24 -7.96
C PRO A 249 19.15 0.74 -6.87
N ILE A 250 18.41 0.72 -5.76
CA ILE A 250 18.67 1.59 -4.62
C ILE A 250 18.48 0.82 -3.31
N GLU A 251 19.41 1.02 -2.38
CA GLU A 251 19.22 0.58 -1.00
C GLU A 251 18.50 1.67 -0.21
N VAL A 252 17.25 1.40 0.16
CA VAL A 252 16.49 2.30 1.03
C VAL A 252 16.79 2.05 2.49
N ALA A 253 16.82 3.12 3.29
CA ALA A 253 16.77 2.99 4.73
C ALA A 253 15.33 2.72 5.14
N VAL A 254 15.01 1.47 5.50
CA VAL A 254 13.70 1.15 6.07
C VAL A 254 13.80 1.34 7.58
N PRO A 255 13.04 2.25 8.20
CA PRO A 255 13.01 2.33 9.66
C PRO A 255 12.47 1.00 10.22
N ALA A 256 13.04 0.53 11.32
CA ALA A 256 12.50 -0.61 12.03
C ALA A 256 11.10 -0.25 12.56
N ARG A 257 10.05 -0.93 12.09
CA ARG A 257 8.65 -0.67 12.50
C ARG A 257 8.01 -1.94 13.08
N ILE A 258 7.12 -1.77 14.05
CA ILE A 258 6.27 -2.81 14.63
C ILE A 258 4.83 -2.35 14.50
N VAL A 259 3.99 -3.17 13.87
CA VAL A 259 2.56 -2.90 13.72
C VAL A 259 1.80 -3.89 14.58
N ILE A 260 0.94 -3.37 15.46
CA ILE A 260 0.07 -4.16 16.34
C ILE A 260 -1.37 -3.79 16.03
N ASP A 261 -2.17 -4.78 15.66
CA ASP A 261 -3.62 -4.65 15.52
C ASP A 261 -4.28 -5.33 16.73
N GLU A 262 -4.80 -4.53 17.66
CA GLU A 262 -5.29 -5.02 18.95
C GLU A 262 -6.63 -5.77 18.82
N GLN A 263 -7.38 -5.52 17.73
CA GLN A 263 -8.68 -6.15 17.47
C GLN A 263 -8.52 -7.54 16.85
N SER A 264 -7.62 -7.68 15.87
CA SER A 264 -7.34 -8.95 15.19
C SER A 264 -6.28 -9.79 15.92
N GLY A 265 -5.51 -9.18 16.82
CA GLY A 265 -4.38 -9.81 17.49
C GLY A 265 -3.15 -10.01 16.60
N THR A 266 -3.08 -9.31 15.45
CA THR A 266 -1.99 -9.44 14.49
C THR A 266 -0.80 -8.55 14.88
N ILE A 267 0.40 -9.14 14.95
CA ILE A 267 1.66 -8.40 15.18
C ILE A 267 2.59 -8.60 13.99
N VAL A 268 2.98 -7.50 13.34
CA VAL A 268 3.91 -7.51 12.20
C VAL A 268 5.22 -6.83 12.59
N LEU A 269 6.34 -7.50 12.33
CA LEU A 269 7.68 -7.04 12.65
C LEU A 269 8.45 -6.66 11.39
N GLY A 270 9.05 -5.47 11.40
CA GLY A 270 10.07 -5.07 10.43
C GLY A 270 11.39 -5.84 10.61
N LYS A 271 12.21 -5.87 9.56
CA LYS A 271 13.47 -6.63 9.49
C LYS A 271 14.51 -6.20 10.55
N ASP A 272 14.58 -4.90 10.84
CA ASP A 272 15.70 -4.32 11.61
C ASP A 272 15.35 -3.95 13.06
N VAL A 273 14.33 -4.60 13.64
CA VAL A 273 13.92 -4.36 15.03
C VAL A 273 14.92 -4.96 16.01
N THR A 274 15.54 -4.11 16.84
CA THR A 274 16.51 -4.54 17.87
C THR A 274 16.05 -4.18 19.28
N ILE A 275 16.53 -4.97 20.26
CA ILE A 275 16.18 -4.85 21.68
C ILE A 275 17.46 -4.64 22.49
N SER A 276 17.45 -3.66 23.37
CA SER A 276 18.51 -3.40 24.35
C SER A 276 18.23 -4.08 25.69
N ARG A 277 19.25 -4.14 26.55
CA ARG A 277 19.12 -4.69 27.91
C ARG A 277 18.00 -3.99 28.68
N VAL A 278 17.03 -4.76 29.16
CA VAL A 278 15.89 -4.25 29.93
C VAL A 278 15.34 -5.33 30.85
N ALA A 279 14.84 -4.91 32.01
CA ALA A 279 14.05 -5.76 32.90
C ALA A 279 12.68 -5.11 33.12
N ILE A 280 11.61 -5.83 32.80
CA ILE A 280 10.23 -5.35 32.90
C ILE A 280 9.43 -6.38 33.69
N ALA A 281 8.66 -5.90 34.66
CA ALA A 281 7.65 -6.69 35.34
C ALA A 281 6.28 -6.04 35.06
N GLN A 282 5.38 -6.80 34.44
CA GLN A 282 4.05 -6.33 34.07
C GLN A 282 3.02 -7.43 34.35
N GLY A 283 2.10 -7.14 35.27
CA GLY A 283 1.18 -8.15 35.83
C GLY A 283 1.95 -9.30 36.47
N ASP A 284 1.59 -10.52 36.08
CA ASP A 284 2.26 -11.74 36.54
C ASP A 284 3.49 -12.10 35.69
N ILE A 285 3.92 -11.28 34.73
CA ILE A 285 5.03 -11.60 33.82
C ILE A 285 6.26 -10.75 34.14
N SER A 286 7.43 -11.41 34.22
CA SER A 286 8.74 -10.79 34.38
C SER A 286 9.63 -11.15 33.19
N ILE A 287 10.15 -10.14 32.50
CA ILE A 287 11.04 -10.25 31.35
C ILE A 287 12.37 -9.62 31.72
N LYS A 288 13.46 -10.36 31.54
CA LYS A 288 14.82 -9.87 31.77
C LYS A 288 15.69 -10.18 30.55
N VAL A 289 16.07 -9.12 29.85
CA VAL A 289 17.03 -9.17 28.74
C VAL A 289 18.40 -8.82 29.29
N THR A 290 19.38 -9.72 29.13
CA THR A 290 20.79 -9.51 29.51
C THR A 290 21.69 -9.61 28.29
N GLU A 291 22.81 -8.91 28.31
CA GLU A 291 23.78 -8.92 27.20
C GLU A 291 25.16 -9.26 27.76
N THR A 292 25.81 -10.28 27.20
CA THR A 292 27.11 -10.80 27.63
C THR A 292 28.03 -10.87 26.41
N PRO A 293 28.65 -9.75 25.98
CA PRO A 293 29.45 -9.70 24.77
C PRO A 293 30.63 -10.69 24.86
N VAL A 294 30.90 -11.39 23.75
CA VAL A 294 32.00 -12.34 23.65
C VAL A 294 33.03 -11.79 22.69
N VAL A 295 34.29 -11.74 23.11
CA VAL A 295 35.40 -11.30 22.26
C VAL A 295 35.87 -12.48 21.42
N SER A 296 35.84 -12.35 20.10
CA SER A 296 36.49 -13.27 19.17
C SER A 296 37.84 -12.68 18.81
N GLN A 297 38.89 -13.22 19.44
CA GLN A 297 40.26 -12.83 19.16
C GLN A 297 40.90 -13.86 18.21
N PRO A 298 41.52 -13.41 17.10
CA PRO A 298 42.30 -14.28 16.22
C PRO A 298 43.50 -14.91 16.95
N ASN A 299 44.08 -15.96 16.35
CA ASN A 299 45.25 -16.63 16.93
C ASN A 299 46.37 -15.62 17.24
N PRO A 300 47.17 -15.80 18.32
CA PRO A 300 48.16 -14.82 18.80
C PRO A 300 49.25 -14.40 17.79
N PHE A 301 49.37 -15.11 16.67
CA PHE A 301 50.35 -14.84 15.60
C PHE A 301 49.67 -14.53 14.25
N ALA A 302 48.35 -14.31 14.23
CA ALA A 302 47.60 -13.89 13.05
C ALA A 302 47.40 -12.37 13.07
N ASP A 303 47.58 -11.71 11.91
CA ASP A 303 47.36 -10.26 11.73
C ASP A 303 45.87 -9.87 11.70
N GLY A 304 45.06 -10.42 12.61
CA GLY A 304 43.64 -10.14 12.70
C GLY A 304 43.30 -9.32 13.94
N GLU A 305 42.40 -8.36 13.78
CA GLU A 305 41.87 -7.58 14.90
C GLU A 305 40.82 -8.39 15.70
N SER A 306 40.78 -8.20 17.02
CA SER A 306 39.73 -8.78 17.87
C SER A 306 38.40 -8.11 17.58
N ILE A 307 37.37 -8.90 17.25
CA ILE A 307 36.00 -8.40 17.08
C ILE A 307 35.17 -8.74 18.33
N VAL A 308 34.37 -7.77 18.80
CA VAL A 308 33.42 -7.99 19.89
C VAL A 308 32.09 -8.42 19.28
N LEU A 309 31.63 -9.62 19.62
CA LEU A 309 30.34 -10.13 19.18
C LEU A 309 29.28 -9.89 20.28
N PRO A 310 28.19 -9.16 20.00
CA PRO A 310 27.10 -9.02 20.96
C PRO A 310 26.40 -10.37 21.15
N ARG A 311 26.04 -10.71 22.40
CA ARG A 311 25.29 -11.93 22.73
C ARG A 311 24.24 -11.62 23.79
N SER A 312 22.98 -11.71 23.42
CA SER A 312 21.85 -11.42 24.30
C SER A 312 21.16 -12.70 24.79
N ARG A 313 20.58 -12.65 25.99
CA ARG A 313 19.76 -13.70 26.61
C ARG A 313 18.47 -13.08 27.14
N ILE A 314 17.33 -13.70 26.86
CA ILE A 314 16.03 -13.32 27.45
C ILE A 314 15.58 -14.41 28.43
N GLU A 315 15.22 -13.98 29.62
CA GLU A 315 14.54 -14.78 30.65
C GLU A 315 13.11 -14.24 30.78
N ILE A 316 12.10 -15.10 30.55
CA ILE A 316 10.68 -14.76 30.74
C ILE A 316 10.12 -15.70 31.80
N GLY A 317 9.46 -15.17 32.83
CA GLY A 317 8.86 -16.00 33.89
C GLY A 317 7.65 -15.34 34.55
N GLN A 318 6.92 -16.12 35.34
CA GLN A 318 5.82 -15.59 36.13
C GLN A 318 6.28 -15.08 37.51
N THR A 319 5.77 -13.94 37.96
CA THR A 319 6.09 -13.37 39.28
C THR A 319 5.69 -14.37 40.38
N GLY A 320 6.68 -14.96 41.05
CA GLY A 320 6.46 -15.93 42.15
C GLY A 320 6.55 -17.42 41.77
N THR A 321 6.73 -17.78 40.49
CA THR A 321 6.84 -19.20 40.05
C THR A 321 8.15 -19.45 39.28
N ARG A 322 8.86 -20.54 39.59
CA ARG A 322 10.17 -20.91 39.00
C ARG A 322 10.14 -21.36 37.52
N ASN A 323 9.07 -21.09 36.78
CA ASN A 323 8.99 -21.46 35.37
C ASN A 323 9.56 -20.32 34.53
N ILE A 324 10.89 -20.36 34.35
CA ILE A 324 11.62 -19.43 33.51
C ILE A 324 11.85 -20.11 32.16
N ALA A 325 11.27 -19.55 31.10
CA ALA A 325 11.65 -19.89 29.74
C ALA A 325 12.91 -19.10 29.40
N THR A 326 14.01 -19.80 29.13
CA THR A 326 15.30 -19.21 28.77
C THR A 326 15.53 -19.35 27.26
N LEU A 327 15.82 -18.23 26.59
CA LEU A 327 16.14 -18.19 25.16
C LEU A 327 17.62 -17.80 24.99
N ASP A 328 18.41 -18.67 24.36
CA ASP A 328 19.86 -18.51 24.16
C ASP A 328 20.21 -18.37 22.67
N ALA A 329 20.25 -17.14 22.14
CA ALA A 329 21.08 -16.67 21.00
C ALA A 329 20.55 -15.33 20.47
N ASN A 330 21.45 -14.38 20.12
CA ASN A 330 21.23 -13.12 19.38
C ASN A 330 19.75 -12.74 19.17
N VAL A 331 19.16 -12.25 20.25
CA VAL A 331 17.71 -12.30 20.41
C VAL A 331 17.03 -11.23 19.57
N THR A 332 16.10 -11.69 18.73
CA THR A 332 15.23 -10.84 17.90
C THR A 332 13.88 -10.69 18.58
N LEU A 333 13.15 -9.61 18.31
CA LEU A 333 11.81 -9.40 18.88
C LEU A 333 10.84 -10.53 18.52
N SER A 334 11.04 -11.18 17.37
CA SER A 334 10.28 -12.37 16.98
C SER A 334 10.41 -13.53 17.97
N GLN A 335 11.58 -13.73 18.57
CA GLN A 335 11.79 -14.76 19.60
C GLN A 335 11.14 -14.39 20.94
N LEU A 336 11.16 -13.10 21.32
CA LEU A 336 10.42 -12.63 22.50
C LEU A 336 8.92 -12.88 22.33
N ILE A 337 8.35 -12.52 21.19
CA ILE A 337 6.94 -12.73 20.87
C ILE A 337 6.60 -14.23 20.87
N ALA A 338 7.46 -15.08 20.29
CA ALA A 338 7.28 -16.52 20.34
C ALA A 338 7.28 -17.07 21.78
N GLY A 339 8.17 -16.55 22.64
CA GLY A 339 8.20 -16.91 24.06
C GLY A 339 6.97 -16.45 24.84
N LEU A 340 6.49 -15.23 24.59
CA LEU A 340 5.26 -14.71 25.21
C LEU A 340 4.03 -15.49 24.73
N ASN A 341 3.95 -15.80 23.44
CA ASN A 341 2.88 -16.63 22.89
C ASN A 341 2.89 -18.04 23.50
N ALA A 342 4.08 -18.65 23.69
CA ALA A 342 4.21 -19.95 24.35
C ALA A 342 3.79 -19.94 25.83
N LEU A 343 3.82 -18.77 26.48
CA LEU A 343 3.37 -18.57 27.85
C LEU A 343 1.88 -18.19 27.94
N GLY A 344 1.16 -18.17 26.82
CA GLY A 344 -0.27 -17.90 26.76
C GLY A 344 -0.65 -16.44 26.95
N VAL A 345 0.29 -15.52 26.72
CA VAL A 345 0.06 -14.07 26.83
C VAL A 345 -0.86 -13.60 25.71
N SER A 346 -1.87 -12.79 26.03
CA SER A 346 -2.80 -12.27 25.02
C SER A 346 -2.14 -11.21 24.12
N PRO A 347 -2.63 -10.98 22.88
CA PRO A 347 -2.12 -9.92 22.01
C PRO A 347 -2.17 -8.52 22.63
N GLN A 348 -3.19 -8.24 23.45
CA GLN A 348 -3.32 -6.97 24.17
C GLN A 348 -2.20 -6.80 25.20
N GLU A 349 -1.94 -7.84 26.02
CA GLU A 349 -0.85 -7.83 27.00
C GLU A 349 0.53 -7.76 26.32
N MET A 350 0.71 -8.43 25.17
CA MET A 350 1.94 -8.29 24.37
C MET A 350 2.12 -6.86 23.86
N GLY A 351 1.05 -6.21 23.40
CA GLY A 351 1.06 -4.82 22.98
C GLY A 351 1.49 -3.87 24.10
N ASP A 352 0.96 -4.08 25.30
CA ASP A 352 1.33 -3.29 26.47
C ASP A 352 2.80 -3.50 26.89
N ILE A 353 3.29 -4.74 26.86
CA ILE A 353 4.71 -5.04 27.13
C ILE A 353 5.62 -4.33 26.11
N ILE A 354 5.30 -4.40 24.82
CA ILE A 354 6.08 -3.74 23.75
C ILE A 354 6.05 -2.22 23.93
N ARG A 355 4.91 -1.65 24.34
CA ARG A 355 4.77 -0.22 24.64
C ARG A 355 5.63 0.19 25.83
N THR A 356 5.62 -0.60 26.90
CA THR A 356 6.48 -0.41 28.09
C THR A 356 7.95 -0.50 27.72
N MET A 357 8.35 -1.46 26.88
CA MET A 357 9.72 -1.59 26.36
C MET A 357 10.15 -0.37 25.54
N LYS A 358 9.26 0.16 24.68
CA LYS A 358 9.51 1.38 23.91
C LYS A 358 9.66 2.60 24.83
N ALA A 359 8.77 2.75 25.81
CA ALA A 359 8.82 3.84 26.78
C ALA A 359 10.08 3.80 27.65
N ALA A 360 10.58 2.60 27.97
CA ALA A 360 11.84 2.41 28.69
C ALA A 360 13.11 2.63 27.83
N GLY A 361 12.95 2.94 26.53
CA GLY A 361 14.07 3.11 25.60
C GLY A 361 14.79 1.81 25.22
N ALA A 362 14.19 0.67 25.55
CA ALA A 362 14.77 -0.66 25.31
C ALA A 362 14.48 -1.20 23.90
N LEU A 363 13.59 -0.55 23.14
CA LEU A 363 13.16 -1.00 21.83
C LEU A 363 13.46 0.05 20.75
N HIS A 364 14.29 -0.33 19.78
CA HIS A 364 14.70 0.53 18.67
C HIS A 364 13.86 0.26 17.43
N ALA A 365 12.60 0.66 17.49
CA ALA A 365 11.67 0.61 16.37
C ALA A 365 10.51 1.58 16.58
N ASP A 366 9.89 2.06 15.51
CA ASP A 366 8.63 2.80 15.59
C ASP A 366 7.48 1.83 15.85
N LEU A 367 6.60 2.19 16.78
CA LEU A 367 5.44 1.40 17.17
C LEU A 367 4.18 2.03 16.58
N ILE A 368 3.46 1.28 15.74
CA ILE A 368 2.16 1.66 15.17
C ILE A 368 1.10 0.75 15.76
N VAL A 369 0.08 1.33 16.39
CA VAL A 369 -1.03 0.59 17.00
C VAL A 369 -2.32 0.94 16.25
N ARG A 370 -3.09 -0.08 15.88
CA ARG A 370 -4.36 0.03 15.14
C ARG A 370 -5.50 -0.69 15.84
#